data_AF-A0A924MDF3-F1
#
_entry.id   AF-A0A924MDF3-F1
#
_cell.length_a   1.000
_cell.length_b   1.000
_cell.length_c   1.000
_cell.angle_alpha   90.00
_cell.angle_beta   90.00
_cell.angle_gamma   90.00
#
_symmetry.space_group_name_H-M   'P 1'
#
loop_
_entity.id
_entity.type
_entity.pdbx_description
1 polymer ?
#
loop_
_entity_poly.entity_id
_entity_poly.type
_entity_poly.pdbx_seq_one_letter_code
_entity_poly.pdbx_strand_id
1 'polypeptide(L)'
;EPHSFDIVMLGMGDDGHTLSLFPGTEVVNEEVKWATAFYLTAQQMNRITITAPITNKAAAVCFLVAGKSKASALKEVLHGDYQPNMYPSQRIKPLNGNMHWFVDKEAAELL
;
A
#
# COMPACT_ATOMS: atom_id res chain seq x y z
N GLU A 1 10.81 -12.36 -16.54
CA GLU A 1 11.64 -11.14 -16.42
C GLU A 1 12.22 -11.07 -15.02
N PRO A 2 13.41 -10.48 -14.81
CA PRO A 2 13.94 -10.26 -13.47
C PRO A 2 12.98 -9.37 -12.66
N HIS A 3 12.83 -9.67 -11.37
CA HIS A 3 12.08 -8.84 -10.44
C HIS A 3 12.78 -7.49 -10.23
N SER A 4 12.02 -6.45 -9.86
CA SER A 4 12.60 -5.13 -9.52
C SER A 4 13.36 -5.16 -8.20
N PHE A 5 12.75 -5.77 -7.18
CA PHE A 5 13.28 -5.96 -5.84
C PHE A 5 13.03 -7.40 -5.41
N ASP A 6 13.89 -7.96 -4.57
CA ASP A 6 13.62 -9.26 -3.95
C ASP A 6 12.46 -9.14 -2.95
N ILE A 7 12.48 -8.11 -2.09
CA ILE A 7 11.45 -7.86 -1.07
C ILE A 7 11.15 -6.36 -0.99
N VAL A 8 9.88 -5.99 -0.97
CA VAL A 8 9.41 -4.66 -0.55
C VAL A 8 8.61 -4.79 0.74
N MET A 9 9.07 -4.14 1.81
CA MET A 9 8.37 -4.09 3.10
C MET A 9 7.50 -2.84 3.18
N LEU A 10 6.24 -3.02 3.57
CA LEU A 10 5.23 -1.98 3.60
C LEU A 10 4.55 -1.92 4.96
N GLY A 11 4.22 -0.70 5.40
CA GLY A 11 3.22 -0.48 6.45
C GLY A 11 1.86 -0.15 5.83
N MET A 12 0.83 -0.09 6.68
CA MET A 12 -0.50 0.40 6.31
C MET A 12 -1.03 1.42 7.33
N GLY A 13 -1.58 2.53 6.82
CA GLY A 13 -2.31 3.51 7.61
C GLY A 13 -3.67 3.02 8.08
N ASP A 14 -4.25 3.73 9.05
CA ASP A 14 -5.63 3.49 9.52
C ASP A 14 -6.68 3.83 8.44
N ASP A 15 -6.26 4.57 7.42
CA ASP A 15 -6.99 4.96 6.22
C ASP A 15 -6.63 4.08 4.99
N GLY A 16 -5.89 2.99 5.19
CA GLY A 16 -5.47 2.09 4.12
C GLY A 16 -4.35 2.62 3.23
N HIS A 17 -3.73 3.77 3.55
CA HIS A 17 -2.57 4.25 2.79
C HIS A 17 -1.37 3.31 2.96
N THR A 18 -0.52 3.24 1.94
CA THR A 18 0.80 2.60 2.02
C THR A 18 1.77 3.39 1.15
N LEU A 19 3.08 3.17 1.31
CA LEU A 19 4.10 4.05 0.70
C LEU A 19 3.79 5.51 1.07
N SER A 20 3.69 6.40 0.08
CA SER A 20 2.97 7.69 0.22
C SER A 20 1.75 7.78 -0.69
N LEU A 21 1.07 6.66 -0.96
CA LEU A 21 -0.19 6.64 -1.69
C LEU A 21 -1.32 6.88 -0.70
N PHE A 22 -1.77 8.14 -0.56
CA PHE A 22 -2.84 8.51 0.36
C PHE A 22 -4.20 8.55 -0.35
N PRO A 23 -5.32 8.27 0.36
CA PRO A 23 -6.65 8.38 -0.23
C PRO A 23 -6.87 9.73 -0.93
N GLY A 24 -7.45 9.69 -2.13
CA GLY A 24 -7.74 10.87 -2.95
C GLY A 24 -6.53 11.57 -3.60
N THR A 25 -5.30 11.07 -3.43
CA THR A 25 -4.12 11.65 -4.09
C THR A 25 -3.92 11.11 -5.51
N GLU A 26 -3.49 11.96 -6.44
CA GLU A 26 -3.27 11.56 -7.85
C GLU A 26 -2.26 10.43 -8.00
N VAL A 27 -1.25 10.37 -7.11
CA VAL A 27 -0.19 9.35 -7.14
C VAL A 27 -0.71 7.93 -6.97
N VAL A 28 -1.90 7.74 -6.38
CA VAL A 28 -2.57 6.43 -6.29
C VAL A 28 -2.76 5.83 -7.69
N ASN A 29 -3.05 6.67 -8.69
CA ASN A 29 -3.36 6.27 -10.07
C ASN A 29 -2.15 6.32 -11.01
N GLU A 30 -0.92 6.47 -10.48
CA GLU A 30 0.29 6.44 -11.31
C GLU A 30 0.53 5.02 -11.86
N GLU A 31 0.70 4.91 -13.18
CA GLU A 31 0.83 3.64 -13.92
C GLU A 31 2.20 3.48 -14.61
N VAL A 32 3.00 4.54 -14.71
CA VAL A 32 4.21 4.57 -15.55
C VAL A 32 5.47 4.84 -14.73
N LYS A 33 5.50 5.93 -13.97
CA LYS A 33 6.70 6.35 -13.21
C LYS A 33 7.00 5.34 -12.12
N TRP A 34 8.28 5.08 -11.84
CA TRP A 34 8.69 4.21 -10.72
C TRP A 34 8.75 4.94 -9.39
N ALA A 35 9.03 6.24 -9.42
CA ALA A 35 9.04 7.11 -8.26
C ALA A 35 8.53 8.49 -8.64
N THR A 36 8.00 9.20 -7.66
CA THR A 36 7.57 10.58 -7.82
C THR A 36 7.70 11.33 -6.50
N ALA A 37 7.59 12.66 -6.58
CA ALA A 37 7.53 13.54 -5.43
C ALA A 37 6.30 14.44 -5.54
N PHE A 38 5.67 14.73 -4.41
CA PHE A 38 4.53 15.63 -4.35
C PHE A 38 4.40 16.23 -2.95
N TYR A 39 3.68 17.35 -2.85
CA TYR A 39 3.33 17.96 -1.57
C TYR A 39 2.04 17.35 -1.03
N LEU A 40 2.09 16.73 0.14
CA LEU A 40 0.92 16.18 0.81
C LEU A 40 0.29 17.24 1.72
N THR A 41 -0.80 17.84 1.26
CA THR A 41 -1.51 18.91 1.97
C THR A 41 -1.93 18.51 3.39
N ALA A 42 -2.44 17.30 3.58
CA ALA A 42 -2.95 16.83 4.87
C ALA A 42 -1.89 16.82 6.00
N GLN A 43 -0.61 16.72 5.63
CA GLN A 43 0.51 16.73 6.58
C GLN A 43 1.45 17.92 6.39
N GLN A 44 1.12 18.81 5.45
CA GLN A 44 1.92 19.97 5.10
C GLN A 44 3.40 19.67 4.79
N MET A 45 3.69 18.53 4.15
CA MET A 45 5.05 18.07 3.90
C MET A 45 5.26 17.55 2.48
N ASN A 46 6.48 17.72 1.97
CA ASN A 46 6.90 17.06 0.73
C ASN A 46 7.17 15.58 0.99
N ARG A 47 6.72 14.72 0.07
CA ARG A 47 6.98 13.28 0.09
C ARG A 47 7.64 12.86 -1.21
N ILE A 48 8.57 11.91 -1.09
CA ILE A 48 9.09 11.13 -2.21
C ILE A 48 8.60 9.70 -1.99
N THR A 49 8.12 9.05 -3.04
CA THR A 49 7.59 7.69 -2.96
C THR A 49 7.94 6.90 -4.19
N ILE A 50 8.25 5.61 -4.00
CA ILE A 50 8.06 4.65 -5.08
C ILE A 50 6.56 4.45 -5.33
N THR A 51 6.21 3.99 -6.51
CA THR A 51 4.81 3.89 -6.98
C THR A 51 4.40 2.42 -7.10
N ALA A 52 3.11 2.17 -7.33
CA ALA A 52 2.60 0.82 -7.52
C ALA A 52 3.28 0.07 -8.69
N PRO A 53 3.55 0.68 -9.87
CA PRO A 53 4.19 0.00 -11.00
C PRO A 53 5.52 -0.71 -10.69
N ILE A 54 6.43 -0.06 -9.95
CA ILE A 54 7.72 -0.69 -9.61
C ILE A 54 7.60 -1.66 -8.43
N THR A 55 6.70 -1.35 -7.48
CA THR A 55 6.45 -2.20 -6.30
C THR A 55 5.83 -3.53 -6.71
N ASN A 56 4.89 -3.52 -7.67
CA ASN A 56 4.22 -4.72 -8.18
C ASN A 56 5.13 -5.62 -9.04
N LYS A 57 6.36 -5.19 -9.34
CA LYS A 57 7.40 -6.00 -9.99
C LYS A 57 8.33 -6.71 -9.01
N ALA A 58 8.14 -6.55 -7.70
CA ALA A 58 8.96 -7.22 -6.69
C ALA A 58 8.70 -8.75 -6.66
N ALA A 59 9.70 -9.53 -6.23
CA ALA A 59 9.56 -10.97 -6.03
C ALA A 59 8.66 -11.29 -4.82
N ALA A 60 8.72 -10.45 -3.79
CA ALA A 60 7.80 -10.48 -2.66
C ALA A 60 7.44 -9.06 -2.18
N VAL A 61 6.20 -8.89 -1.73
CA VAL A 61 5.75 -7.72 -0.97
C VAL A 61 5.23 -8.20 0.38
N CYS A 62 5.71 -7.58 1.45
CA CYS A 62 5.37 -7.93 2.82
C CYS A 62 4.76 -6.72 3.53
N PHE A 63 3.46 -6.77 3.82
CA PHE A 63 2.81 -5.81 4.70
C PHE A 63 2.99 -6.20 6.16
N LEU A 64 3.43 -5.25 7.00
CA LEU A 64 3.48 -5.38 8.45
C LEU A 64 2.44 -4.45 9.06
N VAL A 65 1.38 -5.01 9.63
CA VAL A 65 0.21 -4.27 10.11
C VAL A 65 -0.08 -4.68 11.56
N ALA A 66 0.00 -3.74 12.49
CA ALA A 66 -0.22 -4.01 13.90
C ALA A 66 -1.07 -2.91 14.54
N GLY A 67 -1.86 -3.31 15.54
CA GLY A 67 -2.70 -2.44 16.34
C GLY A 67 -4.14 -2.33 15.84
N LYS A 68 -5.05 -2.18 16.81
CA LYS A 68 -6.50 -2.11 16.61
C LYS A 68 -6.96 -1.06 15.58
N SER A 69 -6.26 0.08 15.51
CA SER A 69 -6.63 1.18 14.59
C SER A 69 -6.60 0.78 13.11
N LYS A 70 -5.93 -0.32 12.78
CA LYS A 70 -5.80 -0.85 11.41
C LYS A 70 -6.98 -1.70 10.97
N ALA A 71 -7.76 -2.26 11.89
CA ALA A 71 -8.65 -3.37 11.60
C ALA A 71 -9.71 -3.06 10.54
N SER A 72 -10.31 -1.87 10.61
CA SER A 72 -11.33 -1.43 9.64
C SER A 72 -10.75 -1.32 8.23
N ALA A 73 -9.67 -0.55 8.06
CA ALA A 73 -9.02 -0.41 6.76
C ALA A 73 -8.45 -1.74 6.24
N LEU A 74 -7.93 -2.61 7.12
CA LEU A 74 -7.39 -3.90 6.71
C LEU A 74 -8.47 -4.80 6.14
N LYS A 75 -9.64 -4.86 6.80
CA LYS A 75 -10.79 -5.61 6.30
C LYS A 75 -11.20 -5.15 4.90
N GLU A 76 -11.30 -3.84 4.68
CA GLU A 76 -11.68 -3.30 3.37
C GLU A 76 -10.59 -3.54 2.30
N VAL A 77 -9.31 -3.43 2.67
CA VAL A 77 -8.20 -3.73 1.76
C VAL A 77 -8.19 -5.20 1.34
N LEU A 78 -8.47 -6.14 2.24
CA LEU A 78 -8.40 -7.58 1.98
C LEU A 78 -9.69 -8.19 1.41
N HIS A 79 -10.85 -7.70 1.85
CA HIS A 79 -12.15 -8.32 1.58
C HIS A 79 -13.20 -7.36 1.03
N GLY A 80 -12.94 -6.05 1.03
CA GLY A 80 -13.83 -5.04 0.46
C GLY A 80 -13.77 -4.96 -1.06
N ASP A 81 -14.64 -4.14 -1.63
CA ASP A 81 -14.63 -3.84 -3.06
C ASP A 81 -13.34 -3.12 -3.46
N TYR A 82 -12.92 -3.28 -4.72
CA TYR A 82 -11.77 -2.58 -5.26
C TYR A 82 -12.06 -1.07 -5.42
N GLN A 83 -11.58 -0.29 -4.46
CA GLN A 83 -11.73 1.16 -4.36
C GLN A 83 -10.37 1.81 -4.01
N PRO A 84 -9.34 1.73 -4.89
CA PRO A 84 -7.98 2.12 -4.55
C PRO A 84 -7.81 3.61 -4.20
N ASN A 85 -8.68 4.47 -4.70
CA ASN A 85 -8.68 5.90 -4.33
C ASN A 85 -9.15 6.13 -2.88
N MET A 86 -9.87 5.16 -2.29
CA MET A 86 -10.27 5.14 -0.89
C MET A 86 -9.32 4.28 -0.04
N TYR A 87 -8.87 3.13 -0.58
CA TYR A 87 -7.95 2.19 0.09
C TYR A 87 -6.69 1.93 -0.76
N PRO A 88 -5.70 2.83 -0.75
CA PRO A 88 -4.55 2.77 -1.66
C PRO A 88 -3.72 1.49 -1.60
N SER A 89 -3.70 0.77 -0.46
CA SER A 89 -3.01 -0.51 -0.35
C SER A 89 -3.51 -1.56 -1.35
N GLN A 90 -4.76 -1.46 -1.82
CA GLN A 90 -5.29 -2.32 -2.88
C GLN A 90 -4.55 -2.17 -4.23
N ARG A 91 -3.80 -1.08 -4.44
CA ARG A 91 -2.96 -0.90 -5.63
C ARG A 91 -1.74 -1.81 -5.63
N ILE A 92 -1.35 -2.33 -4.47
CA ILE A 92 -0.19 -3.20 -4.35
C ILE A 92 -0.65 -4.64 -4.59
N LYS A 93 -0.36 -5.12 -5.79
CA LYS A 93 -0.68 -6.46 -6.28
C LYS A 93 0.49 -6.96 -7.12
N PRO A 94 1.45 -7.68 -6.51
CA PRO A 94 2.59 -8.25 -7.22
C PRO A 94 2.14 -9.04 -8.45
N LEU A 95 2.72 -8.75 -9.61
CA LEU A 95 2.31 -9.34 -10.89
C LEU A 95 2.81 -10.78 -11.04
N ASN A 96 4.07 -11.01 -10.68
CA ASN A 96 4.74 -12.32 -10.75
C ASN A 96 5.41 -12.70 -9.41
N GLY A 97 5.07 -11.99 -8.34
CA GLY A 97 5.64 -12.17 -7.00
C GLY A 97 4.58 -12.58 -5.97
N ASN A 98 5.02 -12.79 -4.74
CA ASN A 98 4.14 -13.17 -3.63
C ASN A 98 3.72 -11.95 -2.81
N MET A 99 2.47 -11.97 -2.33
CA MET A 99 1.96 -11.04 -1.34
C MET A 99 1.90 -11.72 0.03
N HIS A 100 2.49 -11.10 1.05
CA HIS A 100 2.47 -11.56 2.43
C HIS A 100 1.90 -10.49 3.35
N TRP A 101 0.98 -10.89 4.22
CA TRP A 101 0.41 -10.04 5.26
C TRP A 101 0.83 -10.58 6.63
N PHE A 102 1.63 -9.81 7.35
CA PHE A 102 2.01 -10.07 8.73
C PHE A 102 1.18 -9.15 9.62
N VAL A 103 0.18 -9.73 10.27
CA VAL A 103 -0.86 -8.99 10.99
C VAL A 103 -0.92 -9.48 12.45
N ASP A 104 -1.01 -8.55 13.41
CA ASP A 104 -1.25 -8.91 14.80
C ASP A 104 -2.74 -9.20 15.09
N LYS A 105 -3.04 -9.68 16.30
CA LYS A 105 -4.41 -10.06 16.68
C LYS A 105 -5.38 -8.87 16.67
N GLU A 106 -4.91 -7.69 17.03
CA GLU A 106 -5.77 -6.51 17.12
C GLU A 106 -6.10 -5.95 15.73
N ALA A 107 -5.13 -5.88 14.83
CA ALA A 107 -5.36 -5.47 13.45
C ALA A 107 -6.22 -6.49 12.68
N ALA A 108 -6.17 -7.77 13.06
CA ALA A 108 -6.99 -8.82 12.46
C ALA A 108 -8.38 -8.99 13.09
N GLU A 109 -8.79 -8.15 14.06
CA GLU A 109 -10.02 -8.39 14.84
C GLU A 109 -11.32 -8.41 14.03
N LEU A 110 -11.29 -7.89 12.78
CA LEU A 110 -12.44 -7.80 11.87
C LEU A 110 -12.33 -8.71 10.63
N LEU A 111 -11.32 -9.59 10.56
CA LEU A 111 -11.08 -10.53 9.46
C LEU A 111 -11.79 -11.87 9.67
#